data_AF-A0AA37MB92-F1
#
_entry.id   AF-A0AA37MB92-F1
#
_cell.length_a   1.000
_cell.length_b   1.000
_cell.length_c   1.000
_cell.angle_alpha   90.00
_cell.angle_beta   90.00
_cell.angle_gamma   90.00
#
_symmetry.space_group_name_H-M   'P 1'
#
loop_
_entity.id
_entity.type
_entity.pdbx_description
1 polymer ?
#
loop_
_entity_poly.entity_id
_entity_poly.type
_entity_poly.pdbx_seq_one_letter_code
_entity_poly.pdbx_strand_id
1 'polypeptide(L)' 'MPTDIHAQRSAFDPFGERLDGAGARAAPAGHRARNLAVALFWSVALLLVAGRVHLAAHAASPSAPIQAALGTQAR' A
#
# COMPACT_ATOMS: atom_id res chain seq x y z
N MET A 1 20.23 23.78 -28.80
CA MET A 1 20.89 23.55 -27.51
C MET A 1 19.82 23.28 -26.47
N PRO A 2 19.69 22.04 -25.95
CA PRO A 2 18.85 21.77 -24.79
C PRO A 2 19.73 21.62 -23.54
N THR A 3 19.46 22.44 -22.53
CA THR A 3 20.01 22.33 -21.17
C THR A 3 18.97 21.67 -20.27
N ASP A 4 19.01 20.35 -20.18
CA ASP A 4 18.27 19.61 -19.15
C ASP A 4 19.08 19.63 -17.85
N ILE A 5 18.83 20.63 -17.01
CA ILE A 5 19.34 20.71 -15.64
C ILE A 5 18.45 19.81 -14.77
N HIS A 6 18.71 18.50 -14.79
CA HIS A 6 18.28 17.65 -13.68
C HIS A 6 19.13 18.02 -12.48
N ALA A 7 18.53 18.69 -11.49
CA ALA A 7 19.18 19.07 -10.24
C ALA A 7 19.54 17.80 -9.44
N GLN A 8 20.64 17.17 -9.84
CA GLN A 8 21.29 16.07 -9.15
C GLN A 8 21.78 16.65 -7.81
N ARG A 9 21.11 16.28 -6.70
CA ARG A 9 21.52 16.68 -5.34
C ARG A 9 23.01 16.39 -5.20
N SER A 10 23.81 17.44 -5.32
CA SER A 10 25.26 17.36 -5.20
C SER A 10 25.52 17.17 -3.71
N ALA A 11 25.97 15.99 -3.33
CA ALA A 11 26.52 15.79 -2.00
C ALA A 11 27.90 16.46 -1.98
N PHE A 12 28.24 17.12 -0.87
CA PHE A 12 29.54 17.74 -0.68
C PHE A 12 30.21 17.04 0.50
N ASP A 13 31.51 16.81 0.38
CA ASP A 13 32.32 16.41 1.53
C ASP A 13 32.44 17.61 2.51
N PRO A 14 32.64 17.39 3.83
CA PRO A 14 32.95 18.44 4.81
C PRO A 14 34.00 19.49 4.40
N PHE A 15 34.92 19.17 3.48
CA PHE A 15 35.88 20.13 2.93
C PHE A 15 35.39 20.91 1.69
N GLY A 16 34.13 20.72 1.27
CA GLY A 16 33.48 21.49 0.20
C GLY A 16 33.67 20.94 -1.21
N GLU A 17 34.31 19.79 -1.38
CA GLU A 17 34.42 19.14 -2.69
C GLU A 17 33.11 18.46 -3.09
N ARG A 18 32.74 18.60 -4.37
CA ARG A 18 31.54 17.95 -4.93
C ARG A 18 31.78 16.45 -5.01
N LEU A 19 30.99 15.67 -4.28
CA LEU A 19 30.93 14.23 -4.43
C LEU A 19 30.03 13.92 -5.63
N ASP A 20 30.64 13.72 -6.81
CA ASP A 20 29.94 13.39 -8.07
C ASP A 20 29.32 11.96 -8.10
N GLY A 21 29.00 11.38 -6.93
CA GLY A 21 28.69 9.95 -6.79
C GLY A 21 27.57 9.58 -5.83
N ALA A 22 26.74 10.51 -5.33
CA ALA A 22 25.68 10.16 -4.38
C ALA A 22 24.39 9.59 -5.00
N GLY A 23 24.34 9.43 -6.33
CA GLY A 23 23.08 9.21 -7.06
C GLY A 23 22.84 7.81 -7.64
N ALA A 24 23.80 6.90 -7.62
CA ALA A 24 23.65 5.59 -8.25
C ALA A 24 24.15 4.45 -7.36
N ARG A 25 23.55 4.31 -6.17
CA ARG A 25 23.48 2.97 -5.58
C ARG A 25 22.60 2.16 -6.51
N ALA A 26 23.22 1.43 -7.45
CA ALA A 26 22.57 0.31 -8.12
C ALA A 26 22.02 -0.58 -7.00
N ALA A 27 20.71 -0.50 -6.75
CA ALA A 27 20.08 -1.29 -5.72
C ALA A 27 20.40 -2.76 -6.03
N PRO A 28 21.05 -3.51 -5.11
CA PRO A 28 21.36 -4.91 -5.35
C PRO A 28 20.09 -5.60 -5.80
N ALA A 29 20.12 -6.42 -6.86
CA ALA A 29 18.94 -7.02 -7.48
C ALA A 29 17.94 -7.64 -6.47
N GLY A 30 18.45 -8.12 -5.32
CA GLY A 30 17.63 -8.64 -4.20
C GLY A 30 16.71 -7.63 -3.49
N HIS A 31 16.95 -6.31 -3.58
CA HIS A 31 16.08 -5.29 -2.98
C HIS A 31 14.75 -5.18 -3.73
N ARG A 32 14.77 -5.30 -5.06
CA ARG A 32 13.54 -5.31 -5.87
C ARG A 32 12.70 -6.54 -5.57
N ALA A 33 13.33 -7.71 -5.48
CA ALA A 33 12.65 -8.95 -5.10
C ALA A 33 12.04 -8.88 -3.69
N ARG A 34 12.78 -8.34 -2.72
CA ARG A 34 12.27 -8.13 -1.35
C ARG A 34 11.10 -7.16 -1.31
N ASN A 35 11.19 -6.03 -2.01
CA ASN A 35 10.10 -5.05 -2.04
C ASN A 35 8.84 -5.64 -2.70
N LEU A 36 9.00 -6.44 -3.75
CA LEU A 36 7.89 -7.13 -4.41
C LEU A 36 7.25 -8.18 -3.50
N ALA A 37 8.06 -8.97 -2.78
CA ALA A 37 7.56 -9.94 -1.81
C ALA A 37 6.77 -9.26 -0.68
N VAL A 38 7.26 -8.14 -0.16
CA VAL A 38 6.56 -7.34 0.87
C VAL A 38 5.26 -6.77 0.32
N ALA A 39 5.26 -6.22 -0.89
CA ALA A 39 4.06 -5.68 -1.52
C ALA A 39 2.99 -6.77 -1.75
N LEU A 40 3.40 -7.95 -2.22
CA LEU A 40 2.51 -9.09 -2.41
C LEU A 40 1.93 -9.59 -1.08
N PHE A 41 2.78 -9.74 -0.07
CA PHE A 41 2.35 -10.14 1.28
C PHE A 41 1.27 -9.19 1.82
N TRP A 42 1.52 -7.87 1.76
CA TRP A 42 0.56 -6.89 2.24
C TRP A 42 -0.73 -6.86 1.39
N SER A 43 -0.63 -7.04 0.08
CA SER A 43 -1.79 -7.12 -0.81
C SER A 43 -2.71 -8.29 -0.43
N VAL A 44 -2.14 -9.49 -0.22
CA VAL A 44 -2.89 -10.68 0.18
C VAL A 44 -3.49 -10.52 1.58
N ALA A 45 -2.72 -9.99 2.54
CA ALA A 45 -3.21 -9.72 3.89
C ALA A 45 -4.42 -8.77 3.89
N LEU A 46 -4.32 -7.66 3.15
CA LEU A 46 -5.42 -6.69 3.03
C LEU A 46 -6.65 -7.29 2.34
N LEU A 47 -6.46 -8.12 1.32
CA LEU A 47 -7.57 -8.81 0.64
C LEU A 47 -8.33 -9.75 1.59
N LEU A 48 -7.61 -10.52 2.42
CA LEU A 48 -8.22 -11.40 3.42
C LEU A 48 -8.99 -10.60 4.49
N VAL A 49 -8.43 -9.49 4.96
CA VAL A 49 -9.10 -8.59 5.92
C VAL A 49 -10.37 -8.00 5.31
N ALA A 50 -10.30 -7.46 4.09
CA ALA A 50 -11.45 -6.91 3.39
C ALA A 50 -12.55 -7.97 3.19
N GLY A 51 -12.18 -9.18 2.78
CA GLY A 51 -13.11 -10.30 2.63
C GLY A 51 -13.79 -10.66 3.95
N ARG A 52 -13.04 -10.72 5.05
CA ARG A 52 -13.59 -10.98 6.39
C ARG A 52 -14.59 -9.92 6.82
N VAL A 53 -14.26 -8.64 6.62
CA VAL A 53 -15.16 -7.51 6.93
C VAL A 53 -16.43 -7.58 6.08
N HIS A 54 -16.30 -7.86 4.78
CA HIS A 54 -17.45 -7.92 3.89
C HIS A 54 -18.38 -9.08 4.23
N LEU A 55 -17.84 -10.26 4.53
CA LEU A 55 -18.63 -11.42 4.97
C LEU A 55 -19.31 -11.16 6.32
N ALA A 56 -18.59 -10.55 7.27
CA ALA A 56 -19.18 -10.18 8.56
C ALA A 56 -20.30 -9.16 8.40
N ALA A 57 -20.13 -8.15 7.55
CA ALA A 57 -21.16 -7.17 7.23
C ALA A 57 -22.38 -7.80 6.55
N HIS A 58 -22.16 -8.75 5.64
CA HIS A 58 -23.25 -9.47 4.98
C HIS A 58 -24.01 -10.38 5.94
N ALA A 59 -23.31 -11.09 6.84
CA ALA A 59 -23.91 -11.92 7.87
C ALA A 59 -24.63 -11.10 8.97
N ALA A 60 -24.14 -9.90 9.25
CA ALA A 60 -24.77 -8.96 10.17
C ALA A 60 -25.96 -8.23 9.54
N SER A 61 -26.14 -8.31 8.21
CA SER A 61 -27.34 -7.81 7.55
C SER A 61 -28.50 -8.75 7.91
N PRO A 62 -29.48 -8.31 8.72
CA PRO A 62 -30.65 -9.13 8.98
C PRO A 62 -31.36 -9.34 7.65
N SER A 63 -31.69 -10.58 7.31
CA SER A 63 -32.67 -10.84 6.27
C SER A 63 -33.98 -10.15 6.68
N ALA A 64 -34.26 -9.03 6.02
CA ALA A 64 -35.41 -8.17 6.22
C ALA A 64 -36.79 -8.90 6.35
N PRO A 65 -37.07 -10.09 5.78
CA PRO A 65 -38.39 -10.69 5.96
C PRO A 65 -38.70 -11.16 7.39
N ILE A 66 -37.72 -11.46 8.26
CA ILE A 66 -38.02 -12.04 9.59
C ILE A 66 -38.43 -10.98 10.61
N GLN A 67 -37.84 -9.77 10.56
CA GLN A 67 -38.22 -8.70 11.49
C GLN A 67 -39.53 -8.00 11.11
N ALA A 68 -39.89 -7.95 9.82
CA ALA A 68 -41.18 -7.46 9.37
C ALA A 68 -42.34 -8.38 9.83
N ALA A 69 -42.12 -9.70 9.84
CA ALA A 69 -43.10 -10.66 10.35
C ALA A 69 -43.28 -10.57 11.87
N LEU A 70 -42.19 -10.39 12.64
CA LEU A 70 -42.26 -10.26 14.10
C LEU A 70 -42.82 -8.92 14.59
N GLY A 71 -42.61 -7.83 13.86
CA GLY A 71 -43.16 -6.51 14.21
C GLY A 71 -44.67 -6.38 13.96
N THR A 72 -45.23 -7.22 13.10
CA THR A 72 -46.66 -7.18 12.74
C THR A 72 -47.53 -8.00 13.70
N GLN A 73 -46.96 -8.96 14.44
CA GLN A 73 -47.70 -9.74 15.45
C GLN A 73 -47.80 -9.07 16.83
N ALA A 74 -47.14 -7.92 17.03
CA ALA A 74 -47.11 -7.21 18.31
C ALA A 74 -48.00 -5.94 18.35
N ARG A 75 -48.91 -5.77 17.37
CA ARG A 75 -49.97 -4.74 17.36
C ARG A 75 -51.33 -5.39 17.20
#